data_AF-A0A3S1HNH8-F1
#
_entry.id   AF-A0A3S1HNH8-F1
#
_cell.length_a   1.000
_cell.length_b   1.000
_cell.length_c   1.000
_cell.angle_alpha   90.00
_cell.angle_beta   90.00
_cell.angle_gamma   90.00
#
_symmetry.space_group_name_H-M   'P 1'
#
loop_
_entity.id
_entity.type
_entity.pdbx_description
1 polymer ?
#
loop_
_entity_poly.entity_id
_entity_poly.type
_entity_poly.pdbx_seq_one_letter_code
_entity_poly.pdbx_strand_id
1 'polypeptide(L)'
;MPIYRKAKEFGVFSASEVALLGRVFDRLKIESESEHRREVLASRILENYTAGFTDEDELVSASKLPLGSIDATQIGPAFSTLAGT
;
A
#
# COMPACT_ATOMS: atom_id res chain seq x y z
N MET A 1 -7.62 16.59 25.64
CA MET A 1 -9.02 16.85 25.20
C MET A 1 -9.62 15.63 24.51
N PRO A 2 -10.94 15.41 24.56
CA PRO A 2 -11.62 14.22 24.03
C PRO A 2 -11.34 13.96 22.54
N ILE A 3 -11.11 15.01 21.75
CA ILE A 3 -10.83 14.94 20.32
C ILE A 3 -9.49 14.26 20.00
N TYR A 4 -8.48 14.38 20.87
CA TYR A 4 -7.20 13.68 20.70
C TYR A 4 -7.29 12.18 21.01
N ARG A 5 -8.18 11.79 21.95
CA ARG A 5 -8.45 10.37 22.25
C ARG A 5 -9.19 9.72 21.09
N LYS A 6 -10.22 10.41 20.56
CA LYS A 6 -10.92 9.96 19.36
C LYS A 6 -10.04 9.95 18.12
N ALA A 7 -9.22 10.96 17.84
CA ALA A 7 -8.31 10.93 16.68
C ALA A 7 -7.27 9.79 16.76
N LYS A 8 -6.89 9.37 17.99
CA LYS A 8 -6.01 8.22 18.24
C LYS A 8 -6.75 6.88 18.18
N GLU A 9 -8.04 6.83 18.54
CA GLU A 9 -8.92 5.66 18.39
C GLU A 9 -9.45 5.48 16.95
N PHE A 10 -9.65 6.58 16.23
CA PHE A 10 -10.04 6.65 14.82
C PHE A 10 -8.82 6.83 13.89
N GLY A 11 -7.60 6.62 14.42
CA GLY A 11 -6.38 6.57 13.63
C GLY A 11 -6.54 5.48 12.59
N VAL A 12 -6.89 5.86 11.37
CA VAL A 12 -7.18 4.94 10.25
C VAL A 12 -6.03 3.96 10.06
N PHE A 13 -4.81 4.40 10.41
CA PHE A 13 -3.62 3.59 10.51
C PHE A 13 -2.95 3.78 11.88
N SER A 14 -2.46 2.69 12.47
CA SER A 14 -1.55 2.68 13.61
C SER A 14 -0.16 3.20 13.24
N ALA A 15 0.66 3.52 14.25
CA ALA A 15 2.02 3.96 14.03
C ALA A 15 2.87 2.92 13.27
N SER A 16 2.62 1.62 13.51
CA SER A 16 3.30 0.53 12.82
C SER A 16 2.91 0.45 11.34
N GLU A 17 1.63 0.68 11.03
CA GLU A 17 1.14 0.73 9.64
C GLU A 17 1.72 1.92 8.89
N VAL A 18 1.74 3.11 9.50
CA VAL A 18 2.38 4.29 8.90
C VAL A 18 3.88 4.04 8.66
N ALA A 19 4.57 3.39 9.60
CA ALA A 19 5.98 3.04 9.44
C ALA A 19 6.21 2.03 8.30
N LEU A 20 5.33 1.04 8.13
CA LEU A 20 5.38 0.09 7.01
C LEU A 20 5.20 0.80 5.67
N LEU A 21 4.13 1.58 5.53
CA LEU A 21 3.80 2.32 4.30
C LEU A 21 4.91 3.29 3.92
N GLY A 22 5.53 3.96 4.90
CA GLY A 22 6.69 4.84 4.69
C GLY A 22 7.90 4.10 4.12
N ARG A 23 8.25 2.93 4.66
CA ARG A 23 9.38 2.12 4.14
C ARG A 23 9.13 1.63 2.72
N VAL A 24 7.91 1.18 2.41
CA VAL A 24 7.53 0.77 1.05
C VAL A 24 7.65 1.94 0.07
N PHE A 25 7.15 3.11 0.47
CA PHE A 25 7.26 4.33 -0.33
C PHE A 25 8.72 4.72 -0.56
N ASP A 26 9.56 4.70 0.47
CA ASP A 26 10.99 5.03 0.36
C ASP A 26 11.77 4.05 -0.53
N ARG A 27 11.38 2.77 -0.56
CA ARG A 27 11.98 1.76 -1.45
C ARG A 27 11.61 1.95 -2.91
N LEU A 28 10.46 2.57 -3.20
CA LEU A 28 9.90 2.68 -4.55
C LEU A 28 10.03 4.08 -5.17
N LYS A 29 10.09 5.13 -4.35
CA LYS A 29 10.20 6.52 -4.82
C LYS A 29 11.51 6.71 -5.58
N ILE A 30 11.47 7.56 -6.60
CA ILE A 30 12.69 8.08 -7.22
C ILE A 30 12.86 9.53 -6.78
N GLU A 31 14.01 9.88 -6.20
CA GLU A 31 14.24 11.22 -5.61
C GLU A 31 14.02 12.39 -6.58
N SER A 32 14.20 12.14 -7.88
CA SER A 32 14.01 13.12 -8.96
C SER A 32 12.57 13.21 -9.50
N GLU A 33 11.65 12.38 -9.03
CA GLU A 33 10.27 12.39 -9.53
C GLU A 33 9.48 13.62 -9.07
N SER A 34 8.54 14.04 -9.92
CA SER A 34 7.62 15.12 -9.58
C SER A 34 6.74 14.74 -8.38
N GLU A 35 6.25 15.74 -7.67
CA GLU A 35 5.28 15.57 -6.58
C GLU A 35 4.07 14.73 -7.01
N HIS A 36 3.52 15.00 -8.20
CA HIS A 36 2.41 14.22 -8.74
C HIS A 36 2.73 12.72 -8.93
N ARG A 37 3.94 12.37 -9.38
CA ARG A 37 4.35 10.96 -9.52
C ARG A 37 4.47 10.28 -8.16
N ARG A 38 4.95 11.01 -7.15
CA ARG A 38 5.03 10.56 -5.76
C ARG A 38 3.64 10.36 -5.17
N GLU A 39 2.68 11.25 -5.43
CA GLU A 39 1.28 11.07 -5.02
C GLU A 39 0.67 9.81 -5.64
N VAL A 40 0.88 9.59 -6.96
CA VAL A 40 0.39 8.38 -7.65
C VAL A 40 1.02 7.09 -7.08
N LEU A 41 2.28 7.13 -6.65
CA LEU A 41 2.90 6.00 -5.94
C LEU A 41 2.26 5.78 -4.56
N ALA A 42 2.07 6.84 -3.77
CA ALA A 42 1.46 6.74 -2.45
C ALA A 42 0.03 6.16 -2.52
N SER A 43 -0.78 6.60 -3.49
CA SER A 43 -2.12 6.05 -3.69
C SER A 43 -2.10 4.55 -3.99
N ARG A 44 -1.21 4.09 -4.87
CA ARG A 44 -1.09 2.66 -5.21
C ARG A 44 -0.70 1.80 -3.99
N ILE A 45 0.22 2.30 -3.17
CA ILE A 45 0.64 1.61 -1.95
C ILE A 45 -0.55 1.50 -0.98
N LEU A 46 -1.31 2.58 -0.80
CA LEU A 46 -2.50 2.59 0.05
C LEU A 46 -3.59 1.65 -0.46
N GLU A 47 -3.88 1.66 -1.77
CA GLU A 47 -4.87 0.79 -2.39
C GLU A 47 -4.51 -0.69 -2.21
N ASN A 48 -3.25 -1.06 -2.47
CA ASN A 48 -2.76 -2.42 -2.23
C ASN A 48 -2.83 -2.79 -0.74
N TYR A 49 -2.45 -1.89 0.17
CA TYR A 49 -2.57 -2.16 1.61
C TYR A 49 -4.02 -2.44 2.01
N THR A 50 -4.97 -1.63 1.54
CA THR A 50 -6.40 -1.83 1.83
C THR A 50 -6.98 -3.08 1.15
N ALA A 51 -6.35 -3.59 0.10
CA ALA A 51 -6.69 -4.87 -0.53
C ALA A 51 -6.14 -6.09 0.24
N GLY A 52 -5.45 -5.88 1.37
CA GLY A 52 -4.99 -6.92 2.29
C GLY A 52 -3.50 -7.26 2.18
N PHE A 53 -2.75 -6.59 1.31
CA PHE A 53 -1.28 -6.76 1.25
C PHE A 53 -0.65 -6.09 2.47
N THR A 54 -0.16 -6.90 3.41
CA THR A 54 0.39 -6.42 4.69
C THR A 54 1.86 -6.75 4.88
N ASP A 55 2.41 -7.66 4.07
CA ASP A 55 3.85 -7.91 3.99
C ASP A 55 4.55 -6.80 3.18
N GLU A 56 5.74 -6.41 3.63
CA GLU A 56 6.48 -5.30 3.03
C GLU A 56 6.95 -5.63 1.60
N ASP A 57 7.46 -6.82 1.35
CA ASP A 57 7.98 -7.22 0.04
C ASP A 57 6.85 -7.50 -0.95
N GLU A 58 5.72 -8.01 -0.47
CA GLU A 58 4.48 -8.12 -1.26
C GLU A 58 3.97 -6.73 -1.66
N LEU A 59 3.90 -5.77 -0.74
CA LEU A 59 3.49 -4.40 -1.02
C LEU A 59 4.42 -3.72 -2.03
N VAL A 60 5.74 -3.89 -1.86
CA VAL A 60 6.74 -3.38 -2.80
C VAL A 60 6.52 -3.97 -4.19
N SER A 61 6.27 -5.26 -4.29
CA SER A 61 6.08 -5.94 -5.56
C SER A 61 4.77 -5.52 -6.24
N ALA A 62 3.67 -5.47 -5.50
CA ALA A 62 2.35 -5.08 -5.99
C ALA A 62 2.29 -3.61 -6.43
N SER A 63 3.09 -2.73 -5.81
CA SER A 63 3.03 -1.28 -6.05
C SER A 63 3.97 -0.77 -7.16
N LYS A 64 4.80 -1.64 -7.75
CA LYS A 64 5.70 -1.28 -8.87
C LYS A 64 4.95 -0.87 -10.13
N LEU A 65 3.81 -1.50 -10.41
CA LEU A 65 3.04 -1.29 -11.64
C LEU A 65 1.80 -0.42 -11.40
N PRO A 66 1.27 0.24 -12.45
CA PRO A 66 -0.06 0.85 -12.39
C PRO A 66 -1.14 -0.20 -12.14
N LEU A 67 -2.19 0.16 -11.40
CA LEU A 67 -3.38 -0.68 -11.28
C LEU A 67 -3.99 -0.89 -12.67
N GLY A 68 -4.25 -2.14 -13.02
CA GLY A 68 -4.70 -2.55 -14.36
C GLY A 68 -3.58 -3.01 -15.32
N SER A 69 -2.31 -2.94 -14.91
CA SER A 69 -1.17 -3.58 -15.62
C SER A 69 -0.73 -4.90 -14.99
N ILE A 70 -1.42 -5.35 -13.93
CA ILE A 70 -1.21 -6.65 -13.30
C ILE A 70 -1.80 -7.75 -14.20
N ASP A 71 -0.93 -8.44 -14.92
CA ASP A 71 -1.26 -9.73 -15.54
C ASP A 71 -1.47 -10.77 -14.44
N ALA A 72 -2.51 -11.59 -14.54
CA ALA A 72 -2.87 -12.59 -13.53
C ALA A 72 -1.79 -13.66 -13.29
N THR A 73 -0.73 -13.66 -14.10
CA THR A 73 0.47 -14.49 -13.89
C THR A 73 1.46 -13.95 -12.84
N GLN A 74 1.31 -12.72 -12.35
CA GLN A 74 2.21 -12.12 -11.33
C GLN A 74 1.67 -12.20 -9.90
N ILE A 75 0.43 -12.66 -9.73
CA ILE A 75 -0.19 -12.87 -8.41
C ILE A 75 0.15 -14.30 -7.97
N GLY A 76 0.94 -14.43 -6.90
CA GLY A 76 1.30 -15.73 -6.33
C GLY A 76 0.07 -16.56 -5.90
N PRO A 77 0.25 -17.86 -5.60
CA PRO A 77 -0.87 -18.80 -5.37
C PRO A 77 -1.80 -18.42 -4.21
N ALA A 78 -1.40 -17.47 -3.34
CA ALA A 78 -2.25 -16.95 -2.26
C ALA A 78 -3.52 -16.23 -2.76
N PHE A 79 -3.52 -15.71 -4.00
CA PHE A 79 -4.64 -14.90 -4.51
C PHE A 79 -5.74 -15.73 -5.21
N SER A 80 -5.44 -16.97 -5.63
CA SER A 80 -6.42 -17.81 -6.35
C SER A 80 -7.56 -18.33 -5.47
N THR A 81 -7.46 -18.21 -4.14
CA THR A 81 -8.47 -18.73 -3.21
C THR A 81 -9.69 -17.82 -3.02
N LEU A 82 -9.64 -16.55 -3.47
CA LEU A 82 -10.74 -15.59 -3.24
C LEU A 82 -11.65 -15.35 -4.45
N ALA A 83 -11.40 -15.99 -5.60
CA ALA A 83 -12.19 -15.82 -6.83
C ALA A 83 -12.92 -17.10 -7.26
N GLY A 84 -13.58 -17.79 -6.31
CA GLY A 84 -14.33 -19.01 -6.60
C GLY A 84 -15.52 -19.24 -5.68
N THR A 85 -16.65 -18.58 -6.00
CA THR A 85 -18.02 -19.12 -5.90
C THR A 85 -18.91 -18.34 -6.85
#